data_AF-A0A7S1CR73-F1
#
_entry.id   AF-A0A7S1CR73-F1
#
_cell.length_a   1.000
_cell.length_b   1.000
_cell.length_c   1.000
_cell.angle_alpha   90.00
_cell.angle_beta   90.00
_cell.angle_gamma   90.00
#
_symmetry.space_group_name_H-M   'P 1'
#
loop_
_entity.id
_entity.type
_entity.pdbx_description
1 polymer ?
#
loop_
_entity_poly.entity_id
_entity_poly.type
_entity_poly.pdbx_seq_one_letter_code
_entity_poly.pdbx_strand_id
1 'polypeptide(L)'
;ARKRMIFNRRFQTTVKGPKKGPIMRVSLIFGVVAADVQLASFEGSSVTKFIELNDPVMGGESTGTWNVDSSGFGVFDGEVKDVPKLKAPGFIKAAADGSFPDASGEDGGDVVLSVRTTTPDYAGYTEETPS
;
A
#
# COMPACT_ATOMS: atom_id res chain seq x y z
N ALA A 1 -2.04 7.42 -21.08
CA ALA A 1 -1.87 8.63 -20.25
C ALA A 1 -1.14 8.25 -18.97
N ARG A 2 0.00 8.87 -18.67
CA ARG A 2 0.77 8.60 -17.44
C ARG A 2 -0.07 8.82 -16.18
N LYS A 3 0.03 7.89 -15.25
CA LYS A 3 -0.65 7.81 -13.96
C LYS A 3 0.40 7.82 -12.87
N ARG A 4 0.17 8.62 -11.84
CA ARG A 4 1.11 8.75 -10.73
C ARG A 4 0.37 8.59 -9.42
N MET A 5 0.79 7.58 -8.67
CA MET A 5 0.42 7.39 -7.29
C MET A 5 1.64 7.68 -6.42
N ILE A 6 1.41 8.44 -5.35
CA ILE A 6 2.44 8.79 -4.39
C ILE A 6 1.97 8.26 -3.04
N PHE A 7 2.78 7.41 -2.44
CA PHE A 7 2.55 6.81 -1.14
C PHE A 7 3.06 7.75 -0.07
N ASN A 8 2.25 8.00 0.97
CA ASN A 8 2.61 8.90 2.05
C ASN A 8 3.89 8.46 2.77
N ARG A 9 4.60 9.45 3.33
CA ARG A 9 5.85 9.28 4.07
C ARG A 9 5.77 8.20 5.15
N ARG A 10 4.60 8.11 5.81
CA ARG A 10 4.22 6.99 6.67
C ARG A 10 3.14 6.20 5.97
N PHE A 11 3.47 4.98 5.59
CA PHE A 11 2.52 3.99 5.11
C PHE A 11 2.11 3.11 6.30
N GLN A 12 0.92 3.35 6.84
CA GLN A 12 0.37 2.55 7.94
C GLN A 12 -0.80 1.72 7.42
N THR A 13 -0.52 0.47 7.06
CA THR A 13 -1.54 -0.58 6.92
C THR A 13 -2.10 -0.90 8.29
N THR A 14 -3.10 -0.11 8.68
CA THR A 14 -3.71 -0.19 10.00
C THR A 14 -4.82 -1.20 10.02
N VAL A 15 -4.65 -2.22 10.85
CA VAL A 15 -5.68 -3.20 11.14
C VAL A 15 -6.47 -2.74 12.37
N LYS A 16 -7.66 -2.17 12.14
CA LYS A 16 -8.50 -1.55 13.18
C LYS A 16 -9.27 -2.59 14.02
N GLY A 17 -8.85 -2.81 15.27
CA GLY A 17 -9.53 -3.72 16.21
C GLY A 17 -10.94 -3.28 16.69
N PRO A 18 -11.71 -4.20 17.33
CA PRO A 18 -13.12 -3.98 17.68
C PRO A 18 -13.34 -3.14 18.96
N LYS A 19 -14.32 -2.23 18.93
CA LYS A 19 -14.77 -1.44 20.10
C LYS A 19 -15.70 -2.26 21.01
N LYS A 20 -15.36 -2.43 22.29
CA LYS A 20 -16.28 -2.94 23.33
C LYS A 20 -16.61 -1.85 24.37
N GLY A 21 -17.91 -1.64 24.61
CA GLY A 21 -18.50 -0.70 25.58
C GLY A 21 -18.40 -1.16 27.05
N PRO A 22 -18.92 -0.37 28.00
CA PRO A 22 -18.26 -0.18 29.29
C PRO A 22 -18.76 -1.11 30.40
N ILE A 23 -17.82 -1.65 31.18
CA ILE A 23 -18.07 -2.15 32.54
C ILE A 23 -17.08 -1.41 33.44
N MET A 24 -17.61 -0.57 34.33
CA MET A 24 -16.82 0.27 35.21
C MET A 24 -16.15 -0.58 36.30
N ARG A 25 -14.84 -0.78 36.16
CA ARG A 25 -13.91 -1.17 37.24
C ARG A 25 -12.84 -0.08 37.30
N VAL A 26 -12.55 0.43 38.49
CA VAL A 26 -11.40 1.33 38.70
C VAL A 26 -10.15 0.45 38.62
N SER A 27 -9.64 0.31 37.41
CA SER A 27 -8.29 -0.16 37.11
C SER A 27 -7.52 1.04 36.57
N LEU A 28 -6.23 1.14 36.91
CA LEU A 28 -5.33 2.06 36.22
C LEU A 28 -5.20 1.53 34.78
N ILE A 29 -6.09 1.99 33.90
CA ILE A 29 -6.10 1.59 32.50
C ILE A 29 -4.96 2.37 31.85
N PHE A 30 -3.78 1.74 31.71
CA PHE A 30 -2.97 2.06 30.54
C PHE A 30 -3.84 1.64 29.36
N GLY A 31 -4.56 2.60 28.78
CA GLY A 31 -5.16 2.41 27.49
C GLY A 31 -4.01 2.14 26.54
N VAL A 32 -3.80 0.87 26.18
CA VAL A 32 -3.13 0.56 24.92
C VAL A 32 -3.99 1.24 23.87
N VAL A 33 -3.58 2.42 23.43
CA VAL A 33 -3.88 2.83 22.07
C VAL A 33 -3.26 1.72 21.25
N ALA A 34 -4.09 0.86 20.64
CA ALA A 34 -3.60 -0.11 19.67
C ALA A 34 -2.79 0.71 18.66
N ALA A 35 -1.47 0.54 18.70
CA ALA A 35 -0.59 1.23 17.80
C ALA A 35 -0.61 0.43 16.50
N ASP A 36 -0.94 1.09 15.40
CA ASP A 36 -1.02 0.44 14.10
C ASP A 36 0.30 -0.30 13.80
N VAL A 37 0.21 -1.55 13.34
CA VAL A 37 1.38 -2.30 12.89
C VAL A 37 1.85 -1.69 11.56
N GLN A 38 2.94 -0.93 11.61
CA GLN A 38 3.51 -0.33 10.40
C GLN A 38 4.18 -1.40 9.53
N LEU A 39 3.55 -1.80 8.42
CA LEU A 39 4.12 -2.79 7.50
C LEU A 39 5.17 -2.20 6.55
N ALA A 40 5.07 -0.93 6.15
CA ALA A 40 6.09 -0.33 5.29
C ALA A 40 6.49 1.09 5.68
N SER A 41 7.76 1.42 5.43
CA SER A 41 8.30 2.76 5.62
C SER A 41 9.18 3.14 4.43
N PHE A 42 9.13 4.41 4.03
CA PHE A 42 10.04 4.99 3.03
C PHE A 42 11.12 5.87 3.66
N GLU A 43 11.21 5.87 4.99
CA GLU A 43 12.13 6.68 5.78
C GLU A 43 12.92 5.85 6.80
N GLY A 44 14.08 6.36 7.20
CA GLY A 44 14.94 5.78 8.24
C GLY A 44 15.86 4.66 7.76
N SER A 45 16.35 3.83 8.69
CA SER A 45 17.25 2.71 8.41
C SER A 45 16.54 1.45 7.89
N SER A 46 15.21 1.42 7.97
CA SER A 46 14.36 0.27 7.63
C SER A 46 13.42 0.60 6.48
N VAL A 47 13.96 1.17 5.40
CA VAL A 47 13.21 1.47 4.18
C VAL A 47 12.79 0.17 3.50
N THR A 48 11.49 0.00 3.33
CA THR A 48 10.91 -1.11 2.56
C THR A 48 11.23 -0.90 1.09
N LYS A 49 11.90 -1.88 0.48
CA LYS A 49 12.31 -1.82 -0.92
C LYS A 49 11.20 -2.35 -1.81
N PHE A 50 10.47 -1.42 -2.40
CA PHE A 50 9.54 -1.73 -3.48
C PHE A 50 10.25 -1.68 -4.83
N ILE A 51 9.78 -2.52 -5.74
CA ILE A 51 10.18 -2.57 -7.14
C ILE A 51 8.95 -2.46 -8.02
N GLU A 52 9.14 -1.89 -9.22
CA GLU A 52 8.13 -1.92 -10.26
C GLU A 52 8.19 -3.25 -11.02
N LEU A 53 7.01 -3.80 -11.32
CA LEU A 53 6.81 -5.03 -12.06
C LEU A 53 5.80 -4.78 -13.19
N ASN A 54 6.27 -4.93 -14.42
CA ASN A 54 5.47 -4.82 -15.64
C ASN A 54 4.64 -6.11 -15.85
N ASP A 55 3.47 -5.98 -16.47
CA ASP A 55 2.60 -7.13 -16.83
C ASP A 55 3.29 -8.06 -17.84
N PRO A 56 3.64 -9.31 -17.46
CA PRO A 56 4.29 -10.25 -18.37
C PRO A 56 3.28 -11.01 -19.25
N VAL A 57 1.97 -10.85 -19.02
CA VAL A 57 0.95 -11.71 -19.60
C VAL A 57 0.60 -11.24 -21.02
N MET A 58 0.74 -12.15 -21.98
CA MET A 58 0.23 -12.04 -23.35
C MET A 58 0.67 -10.80 -24.17
N GLY A 59 1.77 -10.15 -23.81
CA GLY A 59 2.31 -8.99 -24.52
C GLY A 59 1.74 -7.66 -24.02
N GLY A 60 1.55 -7.53 -22.71
CA GLY A 60 1.26 -6.25 -22.07
C GLY A 60 2.30 -5.18 -22.41
N GLU A 61 1.84 -3.95 -22.58
CA GLU A 61 2.68 -2.80 -22.95
C GLU A 61 2.71 -1.71 -21.85
N SER A 62 2.02 -1.96 -20.75
CA SER A 62 1.99 -1.06 -19.61
C SER A 62 3.37 -1.01 -18.97
N THR A 63 3.85 0.19 -18.64
CA THR A 63 5.18 0.36 -18.03
C THR A 63 5.19 1.33 -16.88
N GLY A 64 6.10 1.13 -15.92
CA GLY A 64 6.21 2.00 -14.76
C GLY A 64 7.63 2.24 -14.26
N THR A 65 7.70 3.02 -13.20
CA THR A 65 8.89 3.24 -12.38
C THR A 65 8.49 3.32 -10.92
N TRP A 66 9.37 2.83 -10.06
CA TRP A 66 9.27 3.00 -8.61
C TRP A 66 10.51 3.73 -8.08
N ASN A 67 10.32 4.77 -7.28
CA ASN A 67 11.40 5.46 -6.56
C ASN A 67 10.93 6.00 -5.22
N VAL A 68 11.85 6.23 -4.29
CA VAL A 68 11.59 7.07 -3.10
C VAL A 68 12.12 8.48 -3.39
N ASP A 69 11.28 9.50 -3.25
CA ASP A 69 11.68 10.88 -3.51
C ASP A 69 12.49 11.50 -2.35
N SER A 70 13.08 12.68 -2.58
CA SER A 70 13.85 13.40 -1.57
C SER A 70 13.02 13.86 -0.36
N SER A 71 11.70 13.84 -0.48
CA SER A 71 10.76 14.20 0.59
C SER A 71 10.30 12.98 1.40
N GLY A 72 10.82 11.79 1.08
CA GLY A 72 10.56 10.53 1.78
C GLY A 72 9.26 9.84 1.35
N PHE A 73 8.74 10.10 0.16
CA PHE A 73 7.53 9.44 -0.36
C PHE A 73 7.89 8.35 -1.37
N GLY A 74 7.24 7.20 -1.30
CA GLY A 74 7.25 6.22 -2.40
C GLY A 74 6.48 6.77 -3.58
N VAL A 75 7.05 6.75 -4.78
CA VAL A 75 6.44 7.27 -6.00
C VAL A 75 6.35 6.14 -7.02
N PHE A 76 5.12 5.80 -7.39
CA PHE A 76 4.80 4.90 -8.48
C PHE A 76 4.26 5.71 -9.66
N ASP A 77 5.05 5.83 -10.71
CA ASP A 77 4.72 6.57 -11.94
C ASP A 77 4.77 5.61 -13.12
N GLY A 78 3.64 5.45 -13.81
CA GLY A 78 3.57 4.54 -14.94
C GLY A 78 2.42 4.84 -15.88
N GLU A 79 2.35 4.08 -16.97
CA GLU A 79 1.31 4.17 -17.98
C GLU A 79 0.68 2.80 -18.15
N VAL A 80 -0.63 2.73 -17.91
CA VAL A 80 -1.43 1.55 -18.24
C VAL A 80 -1.91 1.68 -19.68
N LYS A 81 -1.63 0.65 -20.48
CA LYS A 81 -2.04 0.52 -21.87
C LYS A 81 -2.94 -0.69 -22.04
N ASP A 82 -3.74 -0.66 -23.09
CA ASP A 82 -4.52 -1.83 -23.49
C ASP A 82 -3.60 -2.91 -24.04
N VAL A 83 -3.82 -4.15 -23.61
CA VAL A 83 -3.09 -5.32 -24.12
C VAL A 83 -3.59 -5.62 -25.53
N PRO A 84 -2.75 -5.56 -26.59
CA PRO A 84 -3.22 -5.66 -27.97
C PRO A 84 -3.97 -6.95 -28.30
N LYS A 85 -3.60 -8.06 -27.64
CA LYS A 85 -4.21 -9.39 -27.84
C LYS A 85 -5.55 -9.56 -27.11
N LEU A 86 -5.71 -8.95 -25.94
CA LEU A 86 -6.90 -9.10 -25.10
C LEU A 86 -7.95 -8.02 -25.32
N LYS A 87 -7.56 -6.90 -25.98
CA LYS A 87 -8.42 -5.71 -26.15
C LYS A 87 -9.01 -5.22 -24.83
N ALA A 88 -8.21 -5.31 -23.78
CA ALA A 88 -8.56 -4.96 -22.41
C ALA A 88 -7.39 -4.21 -21.76
N PRO A 89 -7.63 -3.38 -20.73
CA PRO A 89 -6.57 -2.73 -19.98
C PRO A 89 -5.59 -3.74 -19.39
N GLY A 90 -4.30 -3.51 -19.56
CA GLY A 90 -3.26 -4.25 -18.83
C GLY A 90 -3.09 -3.74 -17.40
N PHE A 91 -1.99 -4.09 -16.76
CA PHE A 91 -1.66 -3.61 -15.42
C PHE A 91 -0.16 -3.34 -15.24
N ILE A 92 0.19 -2.65 -14.16
CA ILE A 92 1.55 -2.51 -13.63
C ILE A 92 1.46 -2.60 -12.11
N LYS A 93 2.51 -3.12 -11.47
CA LYS A 93 2.51 -3.35 -10.02
C LYS A 93 3.75 -2.76 -9.37
N ALA A 94 3.58 -2.28 -8.15
CA ALA A 94 4.67 -2.07 -7.22
C ALA A 94 4.60 -3.15 -6.13
N ALA A 95 5.70 -3.85 -5.89
CA ALA A 95 5.76 -4.94 -4.91
C ALA A 95 7.02 -4.82 -4.06
N ALA A 96 6.93 -5.25 -2.81
CA ALA A 96 8.07 -5.40 -1.93
C ALA A 96 8.07 -6.79 -1.32
N ASP A 97 9.24 -7.44 -1.38
CA ASP A 97 9.50 -8.70 -0.69
C ASP A 97 10.46 -8.44 0.48
N GLY A 98 10.21 -9.09 1.61
CA GLY A 98 11.05 -8.93 2.79
C GLY A 98 10.43 -9.52 4.06
N SER A 99 11.08 -9.22 5.18
CA SER A 99 10.52 -9.49 6.50
C SER A 99 9.67 -8.29 6.92
N PHE A 100 8.41 -8.55 7.23
CA PHE A 100 7.45 -7.57 7.71
C PHE A 100 7.13 -7.86 9.17
N PRO A 101 6.76 -6.83 9.97
CA PRO A 101 6.24 -7.06 11.31
C PRO A 101 5.06 -8.02 11.29
N ASP A 102 4.99 -8.88 12.31
CA ASP A 102 3.87 -9.81 12.49
C ASP A 102 2.61 -9.01 12.86
N ALA A 103 1.58 -9.12 12.02
CA ALA A 103 0.27 -8.49 12.21
C ALA A 103 -0.83 -9.53 12.53
N SER A 104 -0.47 -10.77 12.86
CA SER A 104 -1.44 -11.84 13.18
C SER A 104 -2.30 -11.54 14.41
N GLY A 105 -1.86 -10.65 15.30
CA GLY A 105 -2.64 -10.22 16.46
C GLY A 105 -3.80 -9.27 16.13
N GLU A 106 -3.89 -8.80 14.88
CA GLU A 106 -4.85 -7.76 14.49
C GLU A 106 -6.14 -8.33 13.85
N ASP A 107 -6.55 -9.54 14.23
CA ASP A 107 -7.73 -10.19 13.66
C ASP A 107 -8.97 -9.28 13.56
N GLY A 108 -9.50 -9.14 12.34
CA GLY A 108 -10.74 -8.42 12.05
C GLY A 108 -10.60 -6.91 11.83
N GLY A 109 -9.39 -6.36 11.65
CA GLY A 109 -9.21 -4.99 11.19
C GLY A 109 -8.89 -4.85 9.70
N ASP A 110 -8.61 -3.62 9.29
CA ASP A 110 -8.38 -3.21 7.89
C ASP A 110 -6.91 -3.22 7.43
N VAL A 111 -6.64 -3.05 6.15
CA VAL A 111 -5.32 -2.67 5.65
C VAL A 111 -5.48 -1.24 5.15
N VAL A 112 -4.82 -0.27 5.80
CA VAL A 112 -4.94 1.15 5.45
C VAL A 112 -3.77 1.62 4.57
N LEU A 113 -4.09 2.29 3.47
CA LEU A 113 -3.10 2.86 2.57
C LEU A 113 -3.26 4.37 2.56
N SER A 114 -2.23 5.06 3.05
CA SER A 114 -2.16 6.51 2.92
C SER A 114 -1.54 6.88 1.58
N VAL A 115 -2.38 7.26 0.62
CA VAL A 115 -1.97 7.54 -0.77
C VAL A 115 -2.50 8.90 -1.24
N ARG A 116 -1.77 9.50 -2.18
CA ARG A 116 -2.19 10.67 -2.96
C ARG A 116 -1.93 10.41 -4.43
N THR A 117 -2.75 10.98 -5.30
CA THR A 117 -2.61 10.83 -6.75
C THR A 117 -2.67 12.20 -7.42
N THR A 118 -1.89 12.37 -8.49
CA THR A 118 -2.03 13.54 -9.38
C THR A 118 -3.05 13.29 -10.49
N THR A 119 -3.63 12.09 -10.54
CA THR A 119 -4.65 11.68 -11.51
C THR A 119 -5.89 11.13 -10.77
N PRO A 120 -6.61 11.99 -10.03
CA PRO A 120 -7.74 11.56 -9.19
C PRO A 120 -8.90 10.93 -9.97
N ASP A 121 -9.05 11.28 -11.25
CA ASP A 121 -10.10 10.71 -12.11
C ASP A 121 -9.77 9.30 -12.62
N TYR A 122 -8.58 8.77 -12.33
CA TYR A 122 -8.21 7.42 -12.71
C TYR A 122 -8.71 6.41 -11.67
N ALA A 123 -9.75 5.66 -12.03
CA ALA A 123 -10.39 4.67 -11.17
C ALA A 123 -9.73 3.28 -11.15
N GLY A 124 -8.66 3.07 -11.93
CA GLY A 124 -8.03 1.75 -12.13
C GLY A 124 -6.96 1.35 -11.09
N TYR A 125 -6.96 1.98 -9.91
CA TYR A 125 -6.04 1.62 -8.84
C TYR A 125 -6.64 0.52 -7.98
N THR A 126 -5.92 -0.59 -7.82
CA THR A 126 -6.35 -1.75 -7.02
C THR A 126 -5.22 -2.16 -6.07
N GLU A 127 -5.57 -2.58 -4.87
CA GLU A 127 -4.67 -3.24 -3.93
C GLU A 127 -4.83 -4.76 -4.04
N GLU A 128 -3.72 -5.49 -3.97
CA GLU A 128 -3.72 -6.95 -3.92
C GLU A 128 -2.95 -7.45 -2.70
N THR A 129 -3.66 -8.13 -1.80
CA THR A 129 -3.04 -8.97 -0.76
C THR A 129 -2.88 -10.39 -1.31
N PRO A 130 -1.69 -11.01 -1.22
CA PRO A 130 -1.53 -12.42 -1.56
C PRO A 130 -2.50 -13.27 -0.71
N SER A 131 -3.17 -14.23 -1.35
CA SER A 131 -4.01 -15.24 -0.68
C SER A 131 -3.20 -16.24 0.13
#